data_AF-A0A101W009-F1
#
_entry.id   AF-A0A101W009-F1
#
_cell.length_a   1.000
_cell.length_b   1.000
_cell.length_c   1.000
_cell.angle_alpha   90.00
_cell.angle_beta   90.00
_cell.angle_gamma   90.00
#
_symmetry.space_group_name_H-M   'P 1'
#
loop_
_entity.id
_entity.type
_entity.pdbx_description
1 polymer ?
#
loop_
_entity_poly.entity_id
_entity_poly.type
_entity_poly.pdbx_seq_one_letter_code
_entity_poly.pdbx_strand_id
1 'polypeptide(L)'
;MKNIRKILPILTLLFLAVSCQDFSTDLDVENLENPNDFILTSDPVALTASAGSIMQNWFMATHSTNAPGAALATMADVSTCSWGNFGMRDLSSEPRVAFNNSTSYSYASITNSYFNALYSVLSDSNTLALAIQNETQFDNPAQIETIAKLGQALSIGYLALIFDKVWLSDENGVVGEDASDYKASMTFALGKLDEAIAIATANNVSFPETWLPGGGGSNSSLVAFMNSMGARMLVGNVRNSAQKATIDWNKVLTYTNSGLTSDFEIYMDDVTWYDLIPKTYLIYPGWARIDMRVINLMDPNTISYWTDNITVMPPSTSPDARLQSDFGYLSAQAFPAARGIYHYSSYRYSRYDSYITNWTENVVEFSAAENDMYKAEALANTGNVTGAAAVINAGTRVTRGNLPPVAADLAAVKKAIHYERMVEFSFTGMGLGFFEMRKENLLQAGTLLHFPVPGTALASIPAPTYTFGGTDGVAGEDYSNGGWR
;
A
#
# COMPACT_ATOMS: atom_id res chain seq x y z
N MET A 1 60.54 -64.78 37.91
CA MET A 1 59.62 -63.80 37.29
C MET A 1 58.52 -63.37 38.27
N LYS A 2 58.82 -62.57 39.30
CA LYS A 2 57.84 -62.15 40.33
C LYS A 2 57.52 -60.64 40.35
N ASN A 3 58.22 -59.82 39.56
CA ASN A 3 58.09 -58.36 39.61
C ASN A 3 57.29 -57.74 38.45
N ILE A 4 56.95 -58.51 37.41
CA ILE A 4 56.13 -58.02 36.27
C ILE A 4 54.64 -57.86 36.66
N ARG A 5 54.15 -58.63 37.65
CA ARG A 5 52.75 -58.55 38.12
C ARG A 5 52.43 -57.30 38.95
N LYS A 6 53.44 -56.54 39.40
CA LYS A 6 53.25 -55.29 40.18
C LYS A 6 53.40 -54.02 39.35
N ILE A 7 53.97 -54.11 38.15
CA ILE A 7 54.09 -52.95 37.24
C ILE A 7 52.78 -52.72 36.47
N LEU A 8 52.03 -53.79 36.18
CA LEU A 8 50.77 -53.71 35.45
C LEU A 8 49.70 -52.84 36.14
N PRO A 9 49.39 -52.98 37.46
CA PRO A 9 48.36 -52.16 38.10
C PRO A 9 48.77 -50.69 38.31
N ILE A 10 50.08 -50.41 38.41
CA ILE A 10 50.59 -49.03 38.53
C ILE A 10 50.53 -48.31 37.18
N LEU A 11 50.77 -49.03 36.08
CA LEU A 11 50.59 -48.49 34.73
C LEU A 11 49.10 -48.25 34.42
N THR A 12 48.19 -49.11 34.89
CA THR A 12 46.73 -48.91 34.70
C THR A 12 46.22 -47.73 35.52
N LEU A 13 46.76 -47.49 36.73
CA LEU A 13 46.42 -46.31 37.54
C LEU A 13 46.97 -45.00 36.95
N LEU A 14 48.15 -45.02 36.30
CA LEU A 14 48.68 -43.84 35.60
C LEU A 14 47.91 -43.53 34.31
N PHE A 15 47.36 -44.54 33.62
CA PHE A 15 46.48 -44.31 32.46
C PHE A 15 45.06 -43.83 32.84
N LEU A 16 44.62 -44.03 34.08
CA LEU A 16 43.35 -43.49 34.61
C LEU A 16 43.49 -42.06 35.16
N ALA A 17 44.71 -41.62 35.51
CA ALA A 17 44.98 -40.25 35.95
C ALA A 17 45.33 -39.28 34.78
N VAL A 18 45.46 -39.81 33.56
CA VAL A 18 45.60 -39.04 32.32
C VAL A 18 44.52 -39.50 31.33
N SER A 19 43.29 -39.73 31.81
CA SER A 19 42.15 -39.54 30.92
C SER A 19 42.21 -38.07 30.52
N CYS A 20 42.44 -37.83 29.23
CA CYS A 20 42.40 -36.51 28.64
C CYS A 20 41.31 -35.70 29.32
N GLN A 21 41.75 -34.58 29.87
CA GLN A 21 40.91 -33.47 30.25
C GLN A 21 39.74 -33.37 29.26
N ASP A 22 38.53 -33.15 29.79
CA ASP A 22 37.70 -32.11 29.22
C ASP A 22 38.56 -30.84 29.13
N PHE A 23 39.42 -30.77 28.12
CA PHE A 23 39.59 -29.52 27.42
C PHE A 23 38.28 -29.35 26.69
N SER A 24 37.30 -28.81 27.42
CA SER A 24 36.39 -27.84 26.83
C SER A 24 37.27 -26.81 26.12
N THR A 25 37.61 -27.09 24.87
CA THR A 25 38.12 -26.08 23.93
C THR A 25 37.00 -25.12 23.53
N ASP A 26 35.78 -25.35 24.01
CA ASP A 26 34.79 -24.30 24.19
C ASP A 26 35.26 -23.45 25.37
N LEU A 27 36.32 -22.67 25.11
CA LEU A 27 36.33 -21.29 25.54
C LEU A 27 35.11 -20.69 24.85
N ASP A 28 33.95 -20.77 25.49
CA ASP A 28 32.83 -19.86 25.22
C ASP A 28 33.33 -18.47 25.61
N VAL A 29 34.23 -17.93 24.79
CA VAL A 29 34.39 -16.49 24.67
C VAL A 29 33.10 -16.09 23.99
N GLU A 30 32.10 -15.74 24.80
CA GLU A 30 30.90 -15.10 24.30
C GLU A 30 31.36 -14.00 23.36
N ASN A 31 31.08 -14.17 22.07
CA ASN A 31 31.36 -13.13 21.12
C ASN A 31 30.36 -12.02 21.42
N LEU A 32 30.75 -11.08 22.28
CA LEU A 32 29.97 -9.88 22.61
C LEU A 32 29.73 -9.00 21.39
N GLU A 33 30.33 -9.32 20.24
CA GLU A 33 30.13 -8.68 18.94
C GLU A 33 29.33 -9.55 17.95
N ASN A 34 28.91 -10.78 18.34
CA ASN A 34 27.96 -11.54 17.52
C ASN A 34 26.63 -10.78 17.54
N PRO A 35 26.07 -10.39 16.37
CA PRO A 35 24.80 -9.69 16.34
C PRO A 35 23.74 -10.50 17.09
N ASN A 36 23.28 -9.94 18.20
CA ASN A 36 22.13 -10.43 18.95
C ASN A 36 21.19 -9.25 19.18
N ASP A 37 19.95 -9.54 19.54
CA ASP A 37 18.92 -8.52 19.67
C ASP A 37 19.32 -7.42 20.67
N PHE A 38 20.09 -7.75 21.71
CA PHE A 38 20.60 -6.77 22.67
C PHE A 38 21.58 -5.79 22.03
N ILE A 39 22.57 -6.27 21.27
CA ILE A 39 23.55 -5.42 20.58
C ILE A 39 22.86 -4.59 19.50
N LEU A 40 22.00 -5.20 18.69
CA LEU A 40 21.25 -4.51 17.62
C LEU A 40 20.31 -3.43 18.15
N THR A 41 19.81 -3.58 19.37
CA THR A 41 18.93 -2.60 20.02
C THR A 41 19.65 -1.63 20.95
N SER A 42 20.98 -1.73 21.11
CA SER A 42 21.71 -0.95 22.13
C SER A 42 22.19 0.44 21.69
N ASP A 43 22.27 0.74 20.39
CA ASP A 43 22.80 2.01 19.87
C ASP A 43 21.65 2.99 19.53
N PRO A 44 21.33 3.96 20.42
CA PRO A 44 20.25 4.90 20.18
C PRO A 44 20.50 5.83 18.99
N VAL A 45 21.75 6.10 18.61
CA VAL A 45 22.07 7.00 17.49
C VAL A 45 21.79 6.31 16.17
N ALA A 46 22.29 5.09 16.00
CA ALA A 46 22.02 4.28 14.81
C ALA A 46 20.51 4.02 14.66
N LEU A 47 19.84 3.66 15.75
CA LEU A 47 18.39 3.39 15.75
C LEU A 47 17.56 4.64 15.47
N THR A 48 17.96 5.83 15.96
CA THR A 48 17.29 7.09 15.61
C THR A 48 17.43 7.41 14.11
N ALA A 49 18.56 7.07 13.50
CA ALA A 49 18.73 7.21 12.06
C ALA A 49 17.80 6.25 11.29
N SER A 50 17.73 4.98 11.70
CA SER A 50 16.78 4.00 11.12
C SER A 50 15.33 4.44 11.27
N ALA A 51 14.95 4.99 12.44
CA ALA A 51 13.63 5.55 12.69
C ALA A 51 13.28 6.65 11.69
N GLY A 52 14.23 7.55 11.39
CA GLY A 52 14.03 8.61 10.41
C GLY A 52 13.79 8.16 8.97
N SER A 53 14.15 6.93 8.62
CA SER A 53 13.97 6.37 7.28
C SER A 53 12.68 5.56 7.11
N ILE A 54 11.94 5.23 8.18
CA ILE A 54 10.75 4.35 8.11
C ILE A 54 9.69 4.91 7.16
N MET A 55 9.32 6.19 7.32
CA MET A 55 8.30 6.84 6.48
C MET A 55 8.74 6.90 5.01
N GLN A 56 10.02 7.22 4.78
CA GLN A 56 10.60 7.25 3.44
C GLN A 56 10.58 5.87 2.80
N ASN A 57 11.03 4.83 3.50
CA ASN A 57 11.11 3.47 2.97
C ASN A 57 9.72 2.93 2.63
N TRP A 58 8.71 3.20 3.46
CA TRP A 58 7.31 2.87 3.14
C TRP A 58 6.84 3.63 1.88
N PHE A 59 7.03 4.95 1.85
CA PHE A 59 6.59 5.79 0.74
C PHE A 59 7.23 5.34 -0.59
N MET A 60 8.55 5.11 -0.59
CA MET A 60 9.30 4.67 -1.75
C MET A 60 8.91 3.25 -2.18
N ALA A 61 8.52 2.37 -1.25
CA ALA A 61 7.98 1.05 -1.57
C ALA A 61 6.64 1.16 -2.31
N THR A 62 5.74 2.06 -1.89
CA THR A 62 4.40 2.19 -2.48
C THR A 62 4.37 3.02 -3.76
N HIS A 63 5.30 3.95 -3.96
CA HIS A 63 5.35 4.84 -5.13
C HIS A 63 6.40 4.44 -6.19
N SER A 64 6.84 3.18 -6.16
CA SER A 64 7.84 2.64 -7.09
C SER A 64 7.25 2.13 -8.41
N THR A 65 8.08 2.09 -9.46
CA THR A 65 7.80 1.34 -10.70
C THR A 65 7.89 -0.18 -10.51
N ASN A 66 8.53 -0.64 -9.43
CA ASN A 66 8.60 -2.04 -9.00
C ASN A 66 7.56 -2.36 -7.91
N ALA A 67 6.44 -1.64 -7.91
CA ALA A 67 5.30 -1.85 -7.04
C ALA A 67 4.03 -2.10 -7.88
N PRO A 68 2.95 -2.64 -7.30
CA PRO A 68 1.78 -3.00 -8.09
C PRO A 68 0.96 -1.78 -8.53
N GLY A 69 1.26 -0.56 -8.07
CA GLY A 69 0.47 0.65 -8.32
C GLY A 69 0.05 0.89 -9.77
N ALA A 70 0.98 0.74 -10.72
CA ALA A 70 0.71 0.95 -12.13
C ALA A 70 -0.21 -0.15 -12.70
N ALA A 71 0.06 -1.40 -12.32
CA ALA A 71 -0.78 -2.53 -12.67
C ALA A 71 -2.19 -2.38 -12.08
N LEU A 72 -2.32 -2.01 -10.80
CA LEU A 72 -3.61 -1.79 -10.14
C LEU A 72 -4.44 -0.72 -10.85
N ALA A 73 -3.81 0.39 -11.26
CA ALA A 73 -4.50 1.47 -11.97
C ALA A 73 -5.09 1.02 -13.33
N THR A 74 -4.37 0.15 -14.05
CA THR A 74 -4.81 -0.42 -15.34
C THR A 74 -5.72 -1.65 -15.20
N MET A 75 -5.61 -2.39 -14.10
CA MET A 75 -6.56 -3.44 -13.71
C MET A 75 -7.94 -2.86 -13.36
N ALA A 76 -7.96 -1.64 -12.82
CA ALA A 76 -9.16 -0.93 -12.41
C ALA A 76 -9.81 -0.08 -13.50
N ASP A 77 -9.22 -0.06 -14.70
CA ASP A 77 -9.62 0.83 -15.79
C ASP A 77 -9.75 2.30 -15.26
N VAL A 78 -8.77 2.73 -14.46
CA VAL A 78 -8.55 4.14 -14.02
C VAL A 78 -7.59 4.81 -15.01
N SER A 79 -6.48 4.11 -15.24
CA SER A 79 -5.49 4.42 -16.26
C SER A 79 -5.55 3.34 -17.34
N THR A 80 -5.04 3.66 -18.51
CA THR A 80 -4.89 2.73 -19.61
C THR A 80 -3.51 2.87 -20.26
N CYS A 81 -2.90 1.73 -20.62
CA CYS A 81 -1.54 1.70 -21.15
C CYS A 81 -1.27 0.39 -21.92
N SER A 82 -0.73 0.49 -23.14
CA SER A 82 -0.34 -0.69 -23.95
C SER A 82 1.17 -0.99 -23.91
N TRP A 83 1.94 -0.30 -23.07
CA TRP A 83 3.38 -0.52 -22.94
C TRP A 83 3.69 -1.75 -22.08
N GLY A 84 4.73 -2.49 -22.45
CA GLY A 84 5.18 -3.68 -21.74
C GLY A 84 6.08 -3.33 -20.55
N ASN A 85 5.56 -2.56 -19.59
CA ASN A 85 6.28 -2.12 -18.40
C ASN A 85 5.34 -2.13 -17.19
N PHE A 86 5.92 -2.33 -15.99
CA PHE A 86 5.23 -2.24 -14.70
C PHE A 86 3.99 -3.16 -14.58
N GLY A 87 3.97 -4.26 -15.34
CA GLY A 87 2.85 -5.19 -15.39
C GLY A 87 1.56 -4.64 -15.99
N MET A 88 1.53 -3.37 -16.47
CA MET A 88 0.31 -2.68 -16.90
C MET A 88 -0.43 -3.46 -17.99
N ARG A 89 0.18 -3.59 -19.18
CA ARG A 89 -0.45 -4.27 -20.31
C ARG A 89 -0.82 -5.72 -20.00
N ASP A 90 0.05 -6.46 -19.32
CA ASP A 90 -0.17 -7.89 -19.08
C ASP A 90 -1.37 -8.11 -18.13
N LEU A 91 -1.54 -7.24 -17.13
CA LEU A 91 -2.66 -7.28 -16.18
C LEU A 91 -3.91 -6.52 -16.66
N SER A 92 -3.77 -5.71 -17.72
CA SER A 92 -4.86 -5.02 -18.41
C SER A 92 -5.32 -5.65 -19.71
N SER A 93 -4.67 -6.73 -20.16
CA SER A 93 -5.01 -7.40 -21.41
C SER A 93 -6.38 -8.06 -21.35
N GLU A 94 -7.07 -8.05 -22.49
CA GLU A 94 -8.40 -8.61 -22.66
C GLU A 94 -8.39 -9.75 -23.69
N PRO A 95 -8.96 -10.93 -23.37
CA PRO A 95 -9.58 -11.27 -22.08
C PRO A 95 -8.56 -11.34 -20.93
N ARG A 96 -9.03 -11.08 -19.70
CA ARG A 96 -8.19 -11.18 -18.50
C ARG A 96 -7.76 -12.62 -18.30
N VAL A 97 -6.49 -12.83 -17.97
CA VAL A 97 -5.89 -14.14 -17.71
C VAL A 97 -5.35 -14.20 -16.29
N ALA A 98 -5.08 -15.42 -15.82
CA ALA A 98 -4.45 -15.62 -14.52
C ALA A 98 -3.08 -14.93 -14.45
N PHE A 99 -2.79 -14.39 -13.27
CA PHE A 99 -1.52 -13.73 -13.03
C PHE A 99 -0.36 -14.72 -13.19
N ASN A 100 0.69 -14.33 -13.89
CA ASN A 100 1.89 -15.14 -13.99
C ASN A 100 2.74 -14.97 -12.72
N ASN A 101 2.54 -15.85 -11.74
CA ASN A 101 3.29 -15.85 -10.49
C ASN A 101 4.61 -16.66 -10.56
N SER A 102 5.12 -16.95 -11.77
CA SER A 102 6.42 -17.61 -11.93
C SER A 102 7.58 -16.69 -11.51
N THR A 103 8.65 -17.27 -10.97
CA THR A 103 9.92 -16.55 -10.72
C THR A 103 10.56 -16.00 -12.00
N SER A 104 10.21 -16.57 -13.16
CA SER A 104 10.67 -16.12 -14.48
C SER A 104 9.77 -15.07 -15.14
N TYR A 105 8.68 -14.64 -14.49
CA TYR A 105 7.81 -13.61 -15.03
C TYR A 105 8.56 -12.28 -15.17
N SER A 106 8.53 -11.69 -16.37
CA SER A 106 9.30 -10.48 -16.70
C SER A 106 8.97 -9.28 -15.81
N TYR A 107 7.78 -9.24 -15.22
CA TYR A 107 7.34 -8.19 -14.32
C TYR A 107 7.15 -8.68 -12.88
N ALA A 108 7.80 -9.78 -12.47
CA ALA A 108 7.72 -10.32 -11.11
C ALA A 108 8.15 -9.30 -10.02
N SER A 109 8.93 -8.28 -10.39
CA SER A 109 9.34 -7.22 -9.45
C SER A 109 8.16 -6.46 -8.86
N ILE A 110 7.05 -6.28 -9.59
CA ILE A 110 5.89 -5.50 -9.11
C ILE A 110 5.25 -6.08 -7.85
N THR A 111 5.42 -7.39 -7.61
CA THR A 111 4.98 -8.05 -6.38
C THR A 111 6.16 -8.36 -5.47
N ASN A 112 7.26 -8.91 -5.99
CA ASN A 112 8.38 -9.36 -5.16
C ASN A 112 9.17 -8.20 -4.51
N SER A 113 9.48 -7.14 -5.26
CA SER A 113 10.22 -5.99 -4.70
C SER A 113 9.37 -5.26 -3.67
N TYR A 114 8.09 -5.07 -3.97
CA TYR A 114 7.11 -4.49 -3.05
C TYR A 114 6.96 -5.29 -1.76
N PHE A 115 6.78 -6.61 -1.87
CA PHE A 115 6.68 -7.51 -0.72
C PHE A 115 7.93 -7.41 0.17
N ASN A 116 9.12 -7.58 -0.40
CA ASN A 116 10.37 -7.55 0.37
C ASN A 116 10.63 -6.17 0.99
N ALA A 117 10.33 -5.07 0.28
CA ALA A 117 10.51 -3.72 0.81
C ALA A 117 9.62 -3.48 2.05
N LEU A 118 8.35 -3.91 2.02
CA LEU A 118 7.47 -3.77 3.18
C LEU A 118 7.87 -4.66 4.36
N TYR A 119 8.38 -5.89 4.11
CA TYR A 119 8.95 -6.70 5.21
C TYR A 119 10.24 -6.11 5.77
N SER A 120 11.04 -5.39 4.96
CA SER A 120 12.19 -4.63 5.47
C SER A 120 11.72 -3.53 6.42
N VAL A 121 10.72 -2.73 6.01
CA VAL A 121 10.11 -1.70 6.88
C VAL A 121 9.56 -2.31 8.16
N LEU A 122 8.89 -3.48 8.07
CA LEU A 122 8.39 -4.19 9.24
C LEU A 122 9.51 -4.64 10.17
N SER A 123 10.59 -5.22 9.63
CA SER A 123 11.74 -5.69 10.42
C SER A 123 12.43 -4.54 11.16
N ASP A 124 12.67 -3.42 10.48
CA ASP A 124 13.25 -2.22 11.09
C ASP A 124 12.33 -1.66 12.18
N SER A 125 11.03 -1.62 11.92
CA SER A 125 10.02 -1.16 12.88
C SER A 125 9.95 -2.06 14.13
N ASN A 126 10.03 -3.38 13.96
CA ASN A 126 10.08 -4.33 15.07
C ASN A 126 11.33 -4.16 15.91
N THR A 127 12.47 -3.89 15.27
CA THR A 127 13.75 -3.64 15.95
C THR A 127 13.68 -2.37 16.79
N LEU A 128 13.07 -1.30 16.26
CA LEU A 128 12.86 -0.06 17.00
C LEU A 128 11.92 -0.24 18.20
N ALA A 129 10.80 -0.95 18.02
CA ALA A 129 9.88 -1.24 19.11
C ALA A 129 10.50 -2.14 20.18
N LEU A 130 11.31 -3.13 19.78
CA LEU A 130 12.08 -3.97 20.70
C LEU A 130 13.14 -3.16 21.48
N ALA A 131 13.80 -2.20 20.83
CA ALA A 131 14.72 -1.30 21.52
C ALA A 131 14.03 -0.45 22.60
N ILE A 132 12.79 -0.02 22.35
CA ILE A 132 11.99 0.66 23.38
C ILE A 132 11.66 -0.29 24.53
N GLN A 133 11.27 -1.53 24.25
CA GLN A 133 11.02 -2.55 25.26
C GLN A 133 12.27 -2.89 26.09
N ASN A 134 13.45 -2.85 25.47
CA ASN A 134 14.74 -3.05 26.13
C ASN A 134 15.27 -1.80 26.86
N GLU A 135 14.47 -0.73 26.95
CA GLU A 135 14.81 0.51 27.64
C GLU A 135 16.06 1.22 27.08
N THR A 136 16.29 1.12 25.77
CA THR A 136 17.34 1.86 25.07
C THR A 136 17.15 3.37 25.26
N GLN A 137 18.24 4.06 25.58
CA GLN A 137 18.22 5.46 26.01
C GLN A 137 18.13 6.42 24.81
N PHE A 138 16.95 6.53 24.21
CA PHE A 138 16.63 7.53 23.19
C PHE A 138 16.39 8.91 23.79
N ASP A 139 16.73 9.98 23.06
CA ASP A 139 16.37 11.36 23.45
C ASP A 139 14.85 11.58 23.48
N ASN A 140 14.12 10.92 22.57
CA ASN A 140 12.66 10.97 22.50
C ASN A 140 12.06 9.58 22.26
N PRO A 141 11.97 8.73 23.32
CA PRO A 141 11.45 7.37 23.20
C PRO A 141 10.04 7.30 22.61
N ALA A 142 9.14 8.23 22.97
CA ALA A 142 7.77 8.24 22.45
C ALA A 142 7.71 8.51 20.93
N GLN A 143 8.64 9.32 20.40
CA GLN A 143 8.75 9.55 18.96
C GLN A 143 9.20 8.28 18.22
N ILE A 144 10.19 7.57 18.78
CA ILE A 144 10.69 6.30 18.25
C ILE A 144 9.61 5.21 18.30
N GLU A 145 8.91 5.11 19.43
CA GLU A 145 7.82 4.14 19.59
C GLU A 145 6.67 4.45 18.63
N THR A 146 6.29 5.72 18.47
CA THR A 146 5.25 6.13 17.51
C THR A 146 5.60 5.70 16.08
N ILE A 147 6.82 5.99 15.62
CA ILE A 147 7.21 5.64 14.24
C ILE A 147 7.42 4.15 14.04
N ALA A 148 7.85 3.42 15.07
CA ALA A 148 7.92 1.96 15.04
C ALA A 148 6.52 1.35 14.87
N LYS A 149 5.55 1.75 15.70
CA LYS A 149 4.16 1.26 15.60
C LYS A 149 3.49 1.67 14.28
N LEU A 150 3.75 2.89 13.81
CA LEU A 150 3.27 3.34 12.50
C LEU A 150 3.89 2.53 11.35
N GLY A 151 5.19 2.24 11.40
CA GLY A 151 5.88 1.43 10.40
C GLY A 151 5.37 -0.02 10.36
N GLN A 152 5.09 -0.63 11.53
CA GLN A 152 4.41 -1.93 11.63
C GLN A 152 3.01 -1.89 10.98
N ALA A 153 2.22 -0.86 11.30
CA ALA A 153 0.87 -0.70 10.76
C ALA A 153 0.87 -0.52 9.23
N LEU A 154 1.72 0.36 8.72
CA LEU A 154 1.80 0.66 7.29
C LEU A 154 2.31 -0.54 6.50
N SER A 155 3.36 -1.21 6.96
CA SER A 155 3.89 -2.39 6.28
C SER A 155 2.88 -3.53 6.20
N ILE A 156 2.33 -3.98 7.33
CA ILE A 156 1.35 -5.09 7.37
C ILE A 156 0.06 -4.69 6.67
N GLY A 157 -0.39 -3.45 6.86
CA GLY A 157 -1.60 -2.92 6.24
C GLY A 157 -1.54 -2.93 4.72
N TYR A 158 -0.45 -2.45 4.15
CA TYR A 158 -0.26 -2.42 2.70
C TYR A 158 0.00 -3.81 2.11
N LEU A 159 0.69 -4.70 2.83
CA LEU A 159 0.76 -6.12 2.45
C LEU A 159 -0.65 -6.74 2.39
N ALA A 160 -1.49 -6.49 3.39
CA ALA A 160 -2.86 -6.99 3.45
C ALA A 160 -3.79 -6.36 2.40
N LEU A 161 -3.56 -5.12 1.95
CA LEU A 161 -4.34 -4.53 0.85
C LEU A 161 -4.11 -5.27 -0.48
N ILE A 162 -2.89 -5.77 -0.69
CA ILE A 162 -2.39 -6.29 -1.97
C ILE A 162 -2.45 -7.82 -2.05
N PHE A 163 -2.01 -8.53 -1.01
CA PHE A 163 -1.82 -9.99 -1.04
C PHE A 163 -2.96 -10.76 -0.37
N ASP A 164 -3.08 -12.07 -0.67
CA ASP A 164 -4.01 -12.97 0.03
C ASP A 164 -3.57 -13.28 1.46
N LYS A 165 -2.25 -13.34 1.69
CA LYS A 165 -1.63 -13.76 2.94
C LYS A 165 -0.47 -12.87 3.36
N VAL A 166 -0.30 -12.74 4.68
CA VAL A 166 0.78 -11.97 5.32
C VAL A 166 1.33 -12.72 6.53
N TRP A 167 2.65 -12.83 6.63
CA TRP A 167 3.32 -13.32 7.84
C TRP A 167 3.40 -12.17 8.83
N LEU A 168 2.85 -12.39 10.02
CA LEU A 168 2.76 -11.36 11.05
C LEU A 168 3.94 -11.48 12.01
N SER A 169 4.51 -10.34 12.36
CA SER A 169 5.49 -10.23 13.44
C SER A 169 5.41 -8.84 14.05
N ASP A 170 5.82 -8.74 15.31
CA ASP A 170 6.04 -7.46 15.98
C ASP A 170 7.30 -7.54 16.85
N GLU A 171 7.48 -6.60 17.78
CA GLU A 171 8.61 -6.59 18.71
C GLU A 171 8.73 -7.87 19.57
N ASN A 172 7.65 -8.63 19.75
CA ASN A 172 7.64 -9.88 20.52
C ASN A 172 7.95 -11.11 19.66
N GLY A 173 8.26 -10.91 18.37
CA GLY A 173 8.58 -11.96 17.41
C GLY A 173 7.44 -12.31 16.47
N VAL A 174 7.46 -13.54 15.95
CA VAL A 174 6.48 -14.03 14.97
C VAL A 174 5.12 -14.27 15.64
N VAL A 175 4.04 -13.85 14.98
CA VAL A 175 2.67 -14.03 15.44
C VAL A 175 2.01 -15.16 14.66
N GLY A 176 1.73 -16.27 15.36
CA GLY A 176 1.18 -17.49 14.76
C GLY A 176 2.25 -18.39 14.14
N GLU A 177 1.84 -19.57 13.67
CA GLU A 177 2.75 -20.55 13.05
C GLU A 177 2.83 -20.40 11.52
N ASP A 178 1.79 -19.85 10.90
CA ASP A 178 1.62 -19.74 9.45
C ASP A 178 1.21 -18.32 9.03
N ALA A 179 1.22 -18.06 7.72
CA ALA A 179 0.71 -16.81 7.17
C ALA A 179 -0.77 -16.60 7.51
N SER A 180 -1.10 -15.41 7.99
CA SER A 180 -2.48 -14.98 8.24
C SER A 180 -3.16 -14.53 6.96
N ASP A 181 -4.48 -14.64 6.89
CA ASP A 181 -5.26 -14.05 5.79
C ASP A 181 -5.28 -12.51 5.88
N TYR A 182 -5.58 -11.86 4.76
CA TYR A 182 -5.63 -10.40 4.67
C TYR A 182 -6.62 -9.72 5.64
N LYS A 183 -7.63 -10.42 6.17
CA LYS A 183 -8.59 -9.82 7.13
C LYS A 183 -7.99 -9.78 8.54
N ALA A 184 -7.41 -10.90 8.97
CA ALA A 184 -6.71 -11.00 10.23
C ALA A 184 -5.49 -10.07 10.26
N SER A 185 -4.71 -10.04 9.17
CA SER A 185 -3.55 -9.15 9.03
C SER A 185 -3.93 -7.67 9.08
N MET A 186 -5.03 -7.27 8.44
CA MET A 186 -5.53 -5.90 8.53
C MET A 186 -5.99 -5.52 9.93
N THR A 187 -6.62 -6.46 10.65
CA THR A 187 -7.02 -6.24 12.05
C THR A 187 -5.80 -6.00 12.94
N PHE A 188 -4.74 -6.79 12.74
CA PHE A 188 -3.46 -6.62 13.43
C PHE A 188 -2.82 -5.26 13.12
N ALA A 189 -2.76 -4.89 11.83
CA ALA A 189 -2.19 -3.62 11.38
C ALA A 189 -2.93 -2.41 11.98
N LEU A 190 -4.27 -2.44 12.01
CA LEU A 190 -5.06 -1.37 12.63
C LEU A 190 -4.85 -1.29 14.15
N GLY A 191 -4.56 -2.41 14.83
CA GLY A 191 -4.17 -2.41 16.24
C GLY A 191 -2.88 -1.64 16.48
N LYS A 192 -1.84 -1.88 15.65
CA LYS A 192 -0.57 -1.14 15.71
C LYS A 192 -0.75 0.34 15.35
N LEU A 193 -1.66 0.66 14.42
CA LEU A 193 -2.00 2.03 14.08
C LEU A 193 -2.66 2.76 15.26
N ASP A 194 -3.60 2.08 15.94
CA ASP A 194 -4.29 2.62 17.11
C ASP A 194 -3.30 2.84 18.28
N GLU A 195 -2.33 1.95 18.48
CA GLU A 195 -1.19 2.15 19.40
C GLU A 195 -0.38 3.40 19.03
N ALA A 196 0.03 3.55 17.77
CA ALA A 196 0.78 4.71 17.30
C ALA A 196 0.03 6.04 17.53
N ILE A 197 -1.27 6.07 17.21
CA ILE A 197 -2.14 7.24 17.43
C ILE A 197 -2.22 7.58 18.93
N ALA A 198 -2.38 6.58 19.79
CA ALA A 198 -2.48 6.77 21.23
C ALA A 198 -1.18 7.35 21.81
N ILE A 199 -0.03 6.79 21.44
CA ILE A 199 1.29 7.26 21.90
C ILE A 199 1.56 8.67 21.41
N ALA A 200 1.31 8.94 20.12
CA ALA A 200 1.55 10.24 19.53
C ALA A 200 0.70 11.33 20.18
N THR A 201 -0.59 11.04 20.41
CA THR A 201 -1.53 11.98 21.04
C THR A 201 -1.16 12.24 22.49
N ALA A 202 -0.86 11.19 23.27
CA ALA A 202 -0.55 11.32 24.70
C ALA A 202 0.76 12.10 24.96
N ASN A 203 1.74 11.98 24.05
CA ASN A 203 3.07 12.54 24.22
C ASN A 203 3.35 13.75 23.30
N ASN A 204 2.35 14.24 22.56
CA ASN A 204 2.49 15.34 21.60
C ASN A 204 3.64 15.13 20.59
N VAL A 205 3.79 13.90 20.10
CA VAL A 205 4.87 13.51 19.17
C VAL A 205 4.72 14.25 17.85
N SER A 206 5.81 14.82 17.35
CA SER A 206 5.93 15.36 15.99
C SER A 206 7.14 14.74 15.31
N PHE A 207 7.12 14.62 13.99
CA PHE A 207 8.29 14.22 13.19
C PHE A 207 9.01 15.45 12.63
N PRO A 208 10.36 15.49 12.67
CA PRO A 208 11.12 16.58 12.08
C PRO A 208 11.05 16.52 10.55
N GLU A 209 11.30 17.65 9.89
CA GLU A 209 11.37 17.75 8.41
C GLU A 209 12.39 16.79 7.80
N THR A 210 13.42 16.40 8.55
CA THR A 210 14.41 15.40 8.09
C THR A 210 13.84 13.98 7.99
N TRP A 211 12.71 13.69 8.65
CA TRP A 211 12.02 12.39 8.59
C TRP A 211 10.81 12.44 7.66
N LEU A 212 10.13 13.58 7.62
CA LEU A 212 8.92 13.79 6.84
C LEU A 212 8.88 15.24 6.35
N PRO A 213 9.43 15.51 5.16
CA PRO A 213 9.54 16.88 4.65
C PRO A 213 8.20 17.33 4.05
N GLY A 214 7.90 18.62 4.13
CA GLY A 214 6.68 19.22 3.55
C GLY A 214 5.66 19.72 4.56
N GLY A 215 6.03 19.81 5.85
CA GLY A 215 5.19 20.39 6.90
C GLY A 215 4.14 19.44 7.51
N GLY A 216 4.11 18.18 7.07
CA GLY A 216 3.18 17.15 7.57
C GLY A 216 3.53 16.59 8.96
N GLY A 217 4.74 16.84 9.47
CA GLY A 217 5.28 16.21 10.68
C GLY A 217 4.72 16.71 12.02
N SER A 218 4.00 17.83 12.07
CA SER A 218 3.40 18.32 13.31
C SER A 218 2.42 17.32 13.93
N ASN A 219 2.34 17.24 15.26
CA ASN A 219 1.48 16.27 15.96
C ASN A 219 0.03 16.22 15.43
N SER A 220 -0.61 17.39 15.28
CA SER A 220 -2.00 17.45 14.80
C SER A 220 -2.15 16.91 13.38
N SER A 221 -1.22 17.22 12.49
CA SER A 221 -1.23 16.71 11.11
C SER A 221 -0.91 15.22 11.05
N LEU A 222 0.10 14.77 11.81
CA LEU A 222 0.53 13.38 11.87
C LEU A 222 -0.56 12.46 12.45
N VAL A 223 -1.20 12.86 13.56
CA VAL A 223 -2.32 12.11 14.14
C VAL A 223 -3.51 12.08 13.19
N ALA A 224 -3.83 13.20 12.53
CA ALA A 224 -4.89 13.24 11.54
C ALA A 224 -4.59 12.33 10.33
N PHE A 225 -3.34 12.31 9.85
CA PHE A 225 -2.90 11.41 8.79
C PHE A 225 -3.03 9.94 9.19
N MET A 226 -2.57 9.56 10.39
CA MET A 226 -2.72 8.18 10.88
C MET A 226 -4.19 7.76 10.97
N ASN A 227 -5.07 8.63 11.45
CA ASN A 227 -6.51 8.36 11.47
C ASN A 227 -7.08 8.19 10.04
N SER A 228 -6.75 9.08 9.11
CA SER A 228 -7.13 8.97 7.70
C SER A 228 -6.64 7.66 7.06
N MET A 229 -5.42 7.23 7.38
CA MET A 229 -4.86 5.95 6.93
C MET A 229 -5.64 4.75 7.49
N GLY A 230 -6.11 4.82 8.73
CA GLY A 230 -6.99 3.81 9.32
C GLY A 230 -8.28 3.63 8.52
N ALA A 231 -8.89 4.73 8.06
CA ALA A 231 -10.07 4.69 7.19
C ALA A 231 -9.75 4.08 5.81
N ARG A 232 -8.66 4.49 5.16
CA ARG A 232 -8.19 3.94 3.86
C ARG A 232 -7.95 2.44 3.95
N MET A 233 -7.20 2.01 4.96
CA MET A 233 -6.84 0.62 5.17
C MET A 233 -8.07 -0.25 5.46
N LEU A 234 -8.97 0.21 6.33
CA LEU A 234 -10.17 -0.54 6.69
C LEU A 234 -11.15 -0.68 5.51
N VAL A 235 -11.43 0.41 4.78
CA VAL A 235 -12.36 0.39 3.64
C VAL A 235 -11.74 -0.27 2.41
N GLY A 236 -10.46 -0.03 2.15
CA GLY A 236 -9.75 -0.55 0.98
C GLY A 236 -9.50 -2.05 1.03
N ASN A 237 -9.51 -2.69 2.21
CA ASN A 237 -9.16 -4.10 2.36
C ASN A 237 -10.22 -5.09 1.86
N VAL A 238 -11.48 -4.69 1.70
CA VAL A 238 -12.50 -5.64 1.24
C VAL A 238 -12.28 -6.02 -0.22
N ARG A 239 -12.57 -7.28 -0.56
CA ARG A 239 -12.36 -7.83 -1.91
C ARG A 239 -13.60 -7.75 -2.81
N ASN A 240 -14.78 -7.55 -2.22
CA ASN A 240 -16.05 -7.48 -2.95
C ASN A 240 -17.12 -6.75 -2.12
N SER A 241 -18.28 -6.51 -2.73
CA SER A 241 -19.39 -5.80 -2.05
C SER A 241 -20.06 -6.60 -0.93
N ALA A 242 -19.94 -7.93 -0.91
CA ALA A 242 -20.45 -8.72 0.20
C ALA A 242 -19.62 -8.48 1.47
N GLN A 243 -18.29 -8.40 1.33
CA GLN A 243 -17.38 -8.05 2.41
C GLN A 243 -17.50 -6.57 2.83
N LYS A 244 -17.89 -5.66 1.93
CA LYS A 244 -18.21 -4.27 2.30
C LYS A 244 -19.29 -4.19 3.40
N ALA A 245 -20.26 -5.10 3.39
CA ALA A 245 -21.32 -5.15 4.40
C ALA A 245 -20.80 -5.54 5.80
N THR A 246 -19.58 -6.06 5.91
CA THR A 246 -18.95 -6.43 7.19
C THR A 246 -17.98 -5.38 7.72
N ILE A 247 -17.80 -4.24 7.03
CA ILE A 247 -16.97 -3.14 7.51
C ILE A 247 -17.59 -2.54 8.78
N ASP A 248 -16.76 -2.30 9.79
CA ASP A 248 -17.14 -1.48 10.94
C ASP A 248 -17.17 0.00 10.53
N TRP A 249 -18.32 0.44 10.03
CA TRP A 249 -18.53 1.82 9.61
C TRP A 249 -18.47 2.83 10.76
N ASN A 250 -18.70 2.41 12.00
CA ASN A 250 -18.51 3.29 13.15
C ASN A 250 -17.02 3.54 13.39
N LYS A 251 -16.17 2.51 13.27
CA LYS A 251 -14.72 2.67 13.33
C LYS A 251 -14.19 3.56 12.20
N VAL A 252 -14.70 3.40 10.96
CA VAL A 252 -14.40 4.32 9.85
C VAL A 252 -14.81 5.76 10.20
N LEU A 253 -16.00 5.96 10.78
CA LEU A 253 -16.47 7.29 11.16
C LEU A 253 -15.61 7.92 12.27
N THR A 254 -15.16 7.12 13.25
CA THR A 254 -14.23 7.57 14.30
C THR A 254 -12.92 8.07 13.68
N TYR A 255 -12.29 7.24 12.83
CA TYR A 255 -11.07 7.63 12.12
C TYR A 255 -11.28 8.92 11.31
N THR A 256 -12.32 8.98 10.48
CA THR A 256 -12.50 10.12 9.58
C THR A 256 -12.88 11.42 10.29
N ASN A 257 -13.53 11.36 11.46
CA ASN A 257 -13.80 12.53 12.29
C ASN A 257 -12.53 13.10 12.95
N SER A 258 -11.55 12.24 13.23
CA SER A 258 -10.22 12.61 13.73
C SER A 258 -9.17 12.70 12.62
N GLY A 259 -9.60 12.57 11.36
CA GLY A 259 -8.75 12.54 10.18
C GLY A 259 -8.43 13.92 9.62
N LEU A 260 -7.75 13.91 8.48
CA LEU A 260 -7.30 15.10 7.76
C LEU A 260 -8.48 15.99 7.31
N THR A 261 -8.32 17.29 7.51
CA THR A 261 -9.21 18.35 7.00
C THR A 261 -8.54 19.26 5.95
N SER A 262 -7.26 19.02 5.68
CA SER A 262 -6.47 19.62 4.61
C SER A 262 -5.60 18.53 3.99
N ASP A 263 -5.12 18.75 2.76
CA ASP A 263 -4.24 17.80 2.10
C ASP A 263 -2.95 17.59 2.92
N PHE A 264 -2.52 16.33 3.01
CA PHE A 264 -1.23 15.96 3.58
C PHE A 264 -0.23 15.83 2.43
N GLU A 265 0.76 16.71 2.44
CA GLU A 265 1.77 16.82 1.40
C GLU A 265 3.13 16.33 1.90
N ILE A 266 3.91 15.79 0.97
CA ILE A 266 5.32 15.48 1.17
C ILE A 266 6.11 16.31 0.15
N TYR A 267 7.20 16.93 0.60
CA TYR A 267 8.10 17.65 -0.31
C TYR A 267 8.96 16.65 -1.09
N MET A 268 8.84 16.68 -2.41
CA MET A 268 9.66 15.89 -3.32
C MET A 268 10.95 16.66 -3.63
N ASP A 269 12.08 15.98 -3.57
CA ASP A 269 13.41 16.55 -3.81
C ASP A 269 14.12 15.94 -5.04
N ASP A 270 13.48 14.97 -5.70
CA ASP A 270 14.00 14.20 -6.85
C ASP A 270 15.30 13.42 -6.56
N VAL A 271 15.61 13.20 -5.28
CA VAL A 271 16.82 12.49 -4.82
C VAL A 271 16.45 11.37 -3.86
N THR A 272 15.78 11.74 -2.77
CA THR A 272 15.39 10.86 -1.66
C THR A 272 13.87 10.71 -1.59
N TRP A 273 13.12 11.73 -2.02
CA TRP A 273 11.67 11.75 -2.07
C TRP A 273 11.22 12.04 -3.49
N TYR A 274 10.58 11.05 -4.11
CA TYR A 274 10.01 11.16 -5.45
C TYR A 274 8.88 10.14 -5.65
N ASP A 275 7.84 10.53 -6.38
CA ASP A 275 6.68 9.71 -6.70
C ASP A 275 6.75 9.27 -8.17
N LEU A 276 7.13 8.00 -8.41
CA LEU A 276 7.13 7.46 -9.77
C LEU A 276 5.74 7.03 -10.21
N ILE A 277 4.96 6.46 -9.29
CA ILE A 277 3.60 5.97 -9.50
C ILE A 277 2.73 6.37 -8.30
N PRO A 278 1.61 7.08 -8.50
CA PRO A 278 0.97 7.35 -9.78
C PRO A 278 1.38 8.69 -10.44
N LYS A 279 2.17 9.55 -9.78
CA LYS A 279 2.24 10.97 -10.14
C LYS A 279 3.31 11.34 -11.17
N THR A 280 4.14 10.38 -11.59
CA THR A 280 5.03 10.56 -12.75
C THR A 280 4.56 9.73 -13.94
N TYR A 281 4.77 8.42 -13.94
CA TYR A 281 4.60 7.61 -15.15
C TYR A 281 3.14 7.34 -15.54
N LEU A 282 2.17 7.48 -14.63
CA LEU A 282 0.75 7.33 -15.02
C LEU A 282 0.16 8.61 -15.63
N ILE A 283 0.87 9.73 -15.59
CA ILE A 283 0.42 11.02 -16.11
C ILE A 283 1.32 11.56 -17.23
N TYR A 284 2.57 11.06 -17.30
CA TYR A 284 3.59 11.54 -18.21
C TYR A 284 3.14 11.43 -19.67
N PRO A 285 3.21 12.51 -20.46
CA PRO A 285 2.81 12.47 -21.86
C PRO A 285 3.52 11.36 -22.65
N GLY A 286 2.74 10.49 -23.28
CA GLY A 286 3.24 9.35 -24.06
C GLY A 286 3.41 8.05 -23.28
N TRP A 287 3.23 8.06 -21.96
CA TRP A 287 3.30 6.85 -21.14
C TRP A 287 1.91 6.25 -20.90
N ALA A 288 1.28 6.44 -19.73
CA ALA A 288 -0.10 6.05 -19.52
C ALA A 288 -1.08 7.17 -19.91
N ARG A 289 -2.35 6.79 -20.08
CA ARG A 289 -3.48 7.69 -20.33
C ARG A 289 -4.58 7.41 -19.32
N ILE A 290 -5.57 8.28 -19.25
CA ILE A 290 -6.78 8.03 -18.46
C ILE A 290 -7.67 7.06 -19.22
N ASP A 291 -8.20 6.05 -18.54
CA ASP A 291 -9.14 5.14 -19.19
C ASP A 291 -10.42 5.87 -19.61
N MET A 292 -10.95 5.56 -20.79
CA MET A 292 -12.12 6.24 -21.33
C MET A 292 -13.37 6.03 -20.47
N ARG A 293 -13.43 4.99 -19.63
CA ARG A 293 -14.48 4.82 -18.61
C ARG A 293 -14.54 5.99 -17.64
N VAL A 294 -13.40 6.52 -17.19
CA VAL A 294 -13.36 7.68 -16.28
C VAL A 294 -13.85 8.94 -17.00
N ILE A 295 -13.48 9.12 -18.27
CA ILE A 295 -13.98 10.24 -19.08
C ILE A 295 -15.49 10.11 -19.34
N ASN A 296 -15.99 8.91 -19.65
CA ASN A 296 -17.42 8.63 -19.78
C ASN A 296 -18.20 8.90 -18.48
N LEU A 297 -17.57 8.68 -17.31
CA LEU A 297 -18.17 9.02 -16.04
C LEU A 297 -18.46 10.53 -15.92
N MET A 298 -17.55 11.36 -16.45
CA MET A 298 -17.67 12.83 -16.46
C MET A 298 -18.54 13.34 -17.62
N ASP A 299 -18.51 12.69 -18.79
CA ASP A 299 -19.32 12.97 -19.97
C ASP A 299 -19.91 11.66 -20.55
N PRO A 300 -21.17 11.33 -20.23
CA PRO A 300 -21.81 10.11 -20.69
C PRO A 300 -21.98 9.97 -22.21
N ASN A 301 -21.78 11.04 -23.00
CA ASN A 301 -21.81 10.98 -24.46
C ASN A 301 -20.48 10.49 -25.06
N THR A 302 -19.41 10.47 -24.28
CA THR A 302 -18.12 9.92 -24.66
C THR A 302 -18.14 8.40 -24.50
N ILE A 303 -17.52 7.64 -25.40
CA ILE A 303 -17.44 6.18 -25.27
C ILE A 303 -16.71 5.79 -23.98
N SER A 304 -17.18 4.74 -23.30
CA SER A 304 -16.47 4.13 -22.17
C SER A 304 -15.49 3.03 -22.60
N TYR A 305 -15.63 2.51 -23.83
CA TYR A 305 -14.83 1.43 -24.37
C TYR A 305 -14.62 1.62 -25.88
N TRP A 306 -13.44 1.25 -26.37
CA TRP A 306 -13.03 1.54 -27.74
C TRP A 306 -13.56 0.52 -28.75
N THR A 307 -13.99 1.00 -29.93
CA THR A 307 -14.44 0.17 -31.05
C THR A 307 -13.52 0.33 -32.27
N ASP A 308 -13.40 -0.72 -33.10
CA ASP A 308 -12.40 -0.83 -34.18
C ASP A 308 -12.49 0.27 -35.27
N ASN A 309 -13.61 0.98 -35.37
CA ASN A 309 -13.86 1.98 -36.39
C ASN A 309 -13.47 3.41 -36.00
N ILE A 310 -12.94 3.63 -34.80
CA ILE A 310 -12.54 4.96 -34.29
C ILE A 310 -11.10 4.87 -33.77
N THR A 311 -10.30 5.92 -33.92
CA THR A 311 -8.92 5.95 -33.39
C THR A 311 -8.64 7.15 -32.47
N VAL A 312 -9.45 8.21 -32.58
CA VAL A 312 -9.46 9.37 -31.69
C VAL A 312 -10.91 9.82 -31.52
N MET A 313 -11.32 10.11 -30.28
CA MET A 313 -12.62 10.72 -29.98
C MET A 313 -12.53 12.24 -30.03
N PRO A 314 -13.59 12.97 -30.43
CA PRO A 314 -13.64 14.41 -30.21
C PRO A 314 -13.52 14.75 -28.72
N PRO A 315 -13.11 15.97 -28.36
CA PRO A 315 -13.09 16.41 -26.96
C PRO A 315 -14.48 16.24 -26.31
N SER A 316 -14.49 15.57 -25.17
CA SER A 316 -15.63 15.42 -24.27
C SER A 316 -16.10 16.75 -23.71
N THR A 317 -17.40 16.82 -23.40
CA THR A 317 -18.03 17.99 -22.79
C THR A 317 -18.68 17.59 -21.47
N SER A 318 -18.19 18.12 -20.36
CA SER A 318 -18.70 17.81 -19.03
C SER A 318 -19.14 19.08 -18.30
N PRO A 319 -20.21 19.02 -17.48
CA PRO A 319 -20.50 20.07 -16.51
C PRO A 319 -19.48 20.12 -15.35
N ASP A 320 -18.67 19.08 -15.18
CA ASP A 320 -17.60 19.05 -14.17
C ASP A 320 -16.41 19.87 -14.64
N ALA A 321 -16.13 20.98 -13.95
CA ALA A 321 -15.02 21.87 -14.29
C ALA A 321 -13.65 21.17 -14.21
N ARG A 322 -13.55 20.04 -13.48
CA ARG A 322 -12.31 19.27 -13.37
C ARG A 322 -11.91 18.61 -14.68
N LEU A 323 -12.84 18.35 -15.61
CA LEU A 323 -12.47 17.83 -16.95
C LEU A 323 -11.48 18.80 -17.63
N GLN A 324 -11.66 20.10 -17.44
CA GLN A 324 -10.80 21.12 -18.02
C GLN A 324 -9.54 21.37 -17.18
N SER A 325 -9.62 21.33 -15.85
CA SER A 325 -8.47 21.65 -15.00
C SER A 325 -7.51 20.48 -14.79
N ASP A 326 -8.04 19.26 -14.73
CA ASP A 326 -7.30 18.08 -14.24
C ASP A 326 -7.01 17.06 -15.35
N PHE A 327 -7.63 17.18 -16.53
CA PHE A 327 -7.46 16.27 -17.67
C PHE A 327 -7.04 17.00 -18.95
N GLY A 328 -6.10 16.40 -19.67
CA GLY A 328 -5.58 16.93 -20.94
C GLY A 328 -6.05 16.11 -22.13
N TYR A 329 -6.75 16.74 -23.09
CA TYR A 329 -7.16 16.10 -24.35
C TYR A 329 -5.96 15.82 -25.26
N LEU A 330 -5.98 14.66 -25.91
CA LEU A 330 -4.97 14.18 -26.86
C LEU A 330 -5.63 13.86 -28.20
N SER A 331 -5.23 14.58 -29.25
CA SER A 331 -5.78 14.44 -30.60
C SER A 331 -5.17 13.29 -31.42
N ALA A 332 -4.39 12.41 -30.80
CA ALA A 332 -3.69 11.32 -31.48
C ALA A 332 -3.52 10.12 -30.56
N GLN A 333 -3.51 8.93 -31.15
CA GLN A 333 -3.38 7.68 -30.43
C GLN A 333 -1.93 7.18 -30.43
N ALA A 334 -1.37 6.98 -29.23
CA ALA A 334 0.03 6.56 -29.08
C ALA A 334 0.18 5.03 -28.98
N PHE A 335 -0.91 4.32 -28.67
CA PHE A 335 -0.89 2.88 -28.45
C PHE A 335 -1.10 2.11 -29.75
N PRO A 336 -0.30 1.06 -30.03
CA PRO A 336 -0.50 0.24 -31.23
C PRO A 336 -1.78 -0.61 -31.15
N ALA A 337 -2.60 -0.59 -32.20
CA ALA A 337 -3.82 -1.42 -32.31
C ALA A 337 -3.56 -2.92 -32.06
N ALA A 338 -2.40 -3.43 -32.50
CA ALA A 338 -1.99 -4.83 -32.32
C ALA A 338 -1.82 -5.24 -30.84
N ARG A 339 -1.84 -4.28 -29.90
CA ARG A 339 -1.79 -4.51 -28.45
C ARG A 339 -3.15 -4.32 -27.77
N GLY A 340 -4.22 -4.32 -28.56
CA GLY A 340 -5.59 -4.12 -28.08
C GLY A 340 -6.02 -2.67 -28.15
N ILE A 341 -7.04 -2.38 -28.96
CA ILE A 341 -7.63 -1.04 -29.07
C ILE A 341 -8.37 -0.61 -27.78
N TYR A 342 -8.70 -1.56 -26.89
CA TYR A 342 -9.25 -1.26 -25.57
C TYR A 342 -8.30 -0.45 -24.70
N HIS A 343 -7.00 -0.39 -25.04
CA HIS A 343 -6.06 0.51 -24.38
C HIS A 343 -6.15 1.97 -24.85
N TYR A 344 -6.88 2.25 -25.93
CA TYR A 344 -6.91 3.58 -26.52
C TYR A 344 -7.58 4.59 -25.59
N SER A 345 -7.06 5.81 -25.59
CA SER A 345 -7.66 6.92 -24.86
C SER A 345 -7.35 8.25 -25.53
N SER A 346 -8.28 9.20 -25.48
CA SER A 346 -8.08 10.57 -25.94
C SER A 346 -7.74 11.54 -24.80
N TYR A 347 -7.39 11.04 -23.61
CA TYR A 347 -7.16 11.86 -22.42
C TYR A 347 -5.98 11.38 -21.57
N ARG A 348 -5.31 12.32 -20.92
CA ARG A 348 -4.38 12.03 -19.81
C ARG A 348 -4.76 12.85 -18.58
N TYR A 349 -4.18 12.50 -17.43
CA TYR A 349 -4.27 13.32 -16.24
C TYR A 349 -3.23 14.44 -16.32
N SER A 350 -3.63 15.69 -16.17
CA SER A 350 -2.76 16.86 -16.24
C SER A 350 -2.68 17.66 -14.93
N ARG A 351 -3.42 17.25 -13.89
CA ARG A 351 -3.41 17.94 -12.58
C ARG A 351 -2.01 18.12 -12.00
N TYR A 352 -1.12 17.15 -12.20
CA TYR A 352 0.25 17.13 -11.68
C TYR A 352 1.31 17.47 -12.76
N ASP A 353 0.94 18.24 -13.78
CA ASP A 353 1.89 18.70 -14.80
C ASP A 353 3.04 19.54 -14.23
N SER A 354 2.77 20.30 -13.15
CA SER A 354 3.80 21.03 -12.42
C SER A 354 4.87 20.07 -11.92
N TYR A 355 4.45 18.98 -11.28
CA TYR A 355 5.36 18.03 -10.66
C TYR A 355 6.30 17.36 -11.68
N ILE A 356 5.76 16.87 -12.80
CA ILE A 356 6.59 16.26 -13.86
C ILE A 356 7.39 17.28 -14.69
N THR A 357 7.27 18.57 -14.38
CA THR A 357 8.07 19.65 -14.96
C THR A 357 9.15 20.12 -13.98
N ASN A 358 8.77 20.33 -12.73
CA ASN A 358 9.62 20.89 -11.69
C ASN A 358 10.46 19.83 -10.97
N TRP A 359 9.92 18.62 -10.82
CA TRP A 359 10.47 17.47 -10.06
C TRP A 359 10.63 17.68 -8.56
N THR A 360 10.74 18.94 -8.13
CA THR A 360 10.90 19.35 -6.73
C THR A 360 9.77 20.29 -6.30
N GLU A 361 8.74 19.76 -5.64
CA GLU A 361 7.64 20.52 -5.05
C GLU A 361 6.93 19.69 -3.97
N ASN A 362 6.05 20.35 -3.19
CA ASN A 362 5.11 19.62 -2.34
C ASN A 362 4.09 18.87 -3.19
N VAL A 363 3.89 17.60 -2.87
CA VAL A 363 2.93 16.74 -3.58
C VAL A 363 2.03 16.04 -2.57
N VAL A 364 0.73 16.05 -2.84
CA VAL A 364 -0.30 15.44 -1.98
C VAL A 364 -0.15 13.92 -1.93
N GLU A 365 0.06 13.35 -0.74
CA GLU A 365 0.05 11.90 -0.49
C GLU A 365 -1.35 11.42 -0.02
N PHE A 366 -2.04 12.24 0.76
CA PHE A 366 -3.39 11.96 1.20
C PHE A 366 -4.24 13.23 1.11
N SER A 367 -5.30 13.20 0.28
CA SER A 367 -6.17 14.36 0.14
C SER A 367 -7.24 14.41 1.24
N ALA A 368 -7.59 15.61 1.69
CA ALA A 368 -8.77 15.81 2.54
C ALA A 368 -10.05 15.25 1.90
N ALA A 369 -10.18 15.37 0.57
CA ALA A 369 -11.32 14.84 -0.17
C ALA A 369 -11.43 13.31 -0.06
N GLU A 370 -10.31 12.60 0.07
CA GLU A 370 -10.32 11.16 0.32
C GLU A 370 -10.92 10.84 1.70
N ASN A 371 -10.49 11.55 2.74
CA ASN A 371 -11.03 11.40 4.10
C ASN A 371 -12.53 11.71 4.14
N ASP A 372 -12.97 12.78 3.47
CA ASP A 372 -14.38 13.15 3.34
C ASP A 372 -15.21 12.06 2.66
N MET A 373 -14.67 11.38 1.64
CA MET A 373 -15.40 10.29 0.98
C MET A 373 -15.50 9.03 1.82
N TYR A 374 -14.52 8.74 2.69
CA TYR A 374 -14.70 7.69 3.71
C TYR A 374 -15.74 8.10 4.75
N LYS A 375 -15.73 9.36 5.20
CA LYS A 375 -16.71 9.89 6.15
C LYS A 375 -18.13 9.84 5.60
N ALA A 376 -18.33 10.30 4.37
CA ALA A 376 -19.63 10.26 3.70
C ALA A 376 -20.12 8.82 3.51
N GLU A 377 -19.23 7.90 3.13
CA GLU A 377 -19.58 6.49 3.02
C GLU A 377 -19.97 5.87 4.37
N ALA A 378 -19.23 6.16 5.44
CA ALA A 378 -19.56 5.70 6.78
C ALA A 378 -20.90 6.25 7.28
N LEU A 379 -21.17 7.54 7.08
CA LEU A 379 -22.45 8.17 7.39
C LEU A 379 -23.61 7.51 6.62
N ALA A 380 -23.43 7.25 5.33
CA ALA A 380 -24.45 6.60 4.52
C ALA A 380 -24.76 5.17 5.00
N ASN A 381 -23.73 4.39 5.35
CA ASN A 381 -23.90 3.01 5.83
C ASN A 381 -24.39 2.92 7.28
N THR A 382 -24.23 3.98 8.08
CA THR A 382 -24.81 4.09 9.44
C THR A 382 -26.21 4.73 9.43
N GLY A 383 -26.78 4.99 8.25
CA GLY A 383 -28.15 5.50 8.07
C GLY A 383 -28.28 7.03 8.04
N ASN A 384 -27.19 7.78 8.24
CA ASN A 384 -27.17 9.24 8.17
C ASN A 384 -26.92 9.74 6.73
N VAL A 385 -27.87 9.48 5.83
CA VAL A 385 -27.78 9.86 4.41
C VAL A 385 -27.71 11.39 4.23
N THR A 386 -28.44 12.15 5.04
CA THR A 386 -28.39 13.62 5.02
C THR A 386 -27.00 14.14 5.38
N GLY A 387 -26.36 13.59 6.42
CA GLY A 387 -24.99 13.94 6.79
C GLY A 387 -23.99 13.58 5.69
N ALA A 388 -24.14 12.41 5.07
CA ALA A 388 -23.30 12.00 3.94
C ALA A 388 -23.38 12.98 2.76
N ALA A 389 -24.60 13.37 2.36
CA ALA A 389 -24.80 14.37 1.32
C ALA A 389 -24.19 15.73 1.69
N ALA A 390 -24.31 16.15 2.96
CA ALA A 390 -23.72 17.40 3.44
C ALA A 390 -22.20 17.41 3.34
N VAL A 391 -21.52 16.30 3.69
CA VAL A 391 -20.06 16.16 3.54
C VAL A 391 -19.66 16.31 2.07
N ILE A 392 -20.30 15.59 1.16
CA ILE A 392 -20.00 15.65 -0.27
C ILE A 392 -20.22 17.07 -0.83
N ASN A 393 -21.31 17.73 -0.41
CA ASN A 393 -21.68 19.05 -0.91
C ASN A 393 -20.82 20.19 -0.36
N ALA A 394 -20.14 19.97 0.76
CA ALA A 394 -19.13 20.89 1.28
C ALA A 394 -17.76 20.71 0.60
N GLY A 395 -17.55 19.58 -0.08
CA GLY A 395 -16.26 19.19 -0.67
C GLY A 395 -16.07 19.55 -2.14
N THR A 396 -15.09 18.88 -2.74
CA THR A 396 -14.55 19.12 -4.09
C THR A 396 -15.56 19.01 -5.21
N ARG A 397 -16.63 18.23 -5.02
CA ARG A 397 -17.74 18.15 -5.97
C ARG A 397 -18.30 19.53 -6.33
N VAL A 398 -18.53 20.36 -5.32
CA VAL A 398 -19.10 21.70 -5.49
C VAL A 398 -17.99 22.74 -5.63
N THR A 399 -16.95 22.68 -4.78
CA THR A 399 -15.93 23.74 -4.71
C THR A 399 -14.93 23.71 -5.87
N ARG A 400 -14.63 22.54 -6.44
CA ARG A 400 -13.75 22.38 -7.62
C ARG A 400 -14.53 22.00 -8.87
N GLY A 401 -15.43 21.02 -8.74
CA GLY A 401 -16.16 20.46 -9.88
C GLY A 401 -17.29 21.34 -10.39
N ASN A 402 -17.74 22.35 -9.62
CA ASN A 402 -18.93 23.15 -9.92
C ASN A 402 -20.19 22.31 -10.20
N LEU A 403 -20.24 21.07 -9.69
CA LEU A 403 -21.37 20.19 -9.89
C LEU A 403 -22.50 20.55 -8.93
N PRO A 404 -23.76 20.26 -9.31
CA PRO A 404 -24.89 20.45 -8.41
C PRO A 404 -24.71 19.66 -7.10
N PRO A 405 -25.17 20.22 -5.97
CA PRO A 405 -25.27 19.49 -4.72
C PRO A 405 -26.04 18.17 -4.89
N VAL A 406 -25.55 17.12 -4.25
CA VAL A 406 -26.17 15.80 -4.17
C VAL A 406 -27.37 15.88 -3.24
N ALA A 407 -28.50 15.31 -3.66
CA ALA A 407 -29.67 15.15 -2.81
C ALA A 407 -29.38 14.16 -1.67
N ALA A 408 -30.11 14.30 -0.55
CA ALA A 408 -30.08 13.35 0.57
C ALA A 408 -30.83 12.03 0.22
N ASP A 409 -30.36 11.35 -0.82
CA ASP A 409 -30.84 10.06 -1.31
C ASP A 409 -29.67 9.07 -1.34
N LEU A 410 -29.90 7.85 -0.86
CA LEU A 410 -28.82 6.87 -0.68
C LEU A 410 -28.15 6.48 -2.01
N ALA A 411 -28.94 6.33 -3.08
CA ALA A 411 -28.39 5.97 -4.39
C ALA A 411 -27.59 7.14 -4.99
N ALA A 412 -28.10 8.36 -4.86
CA ALA A 412 -27.39 9.57 -5.29
C ALA A 412 -26.07 9.77 -4.53
N VAL A 413 -26.08 9.57 -3.20
CA VAL A 413 -24.89 9.65 -2.34
C VAL A 413 -23.87 8.58 -2.73
N LYS A 414 -24.27 7.31 -2.88
CA LYS A 414 -23.36 6.23 -3.30
C LYS A 414 -22.73 6.51 -4.66
N LYS A 415 -23.53 6.97 -5.63
CA LYS A 415 -23.04 7.36 -6.95
C LYS A 415 -22.04 8.51 -6.88
N ALA A 416 -22.30 9.51 -6.03
CA ALA A 416 -21.41 10.65 -5.85
C ALA A 416 -20.10 10.26 -5.16
N ILE A 417 -20.12 9.38 -4.16
CA ILE A 417 -18.91 8.85 -3.51
C ILE A 417 -18.02 8.14 -4.54
N HIS A 418 -18.61 7.24 -5.34
CA HIS A 418 -17.88 6.55 -6.41
C HIS A 418 -17.28 7.55 -7.41
N TYR A 419 -18.10 8.52 -7.85
CA TYR A 419 -17.66 9.57 -8.78
C TYR A 419 -16.46 10.36 -8.25
N GLU A 420 -16.53 10.87 -7.01
CA GLU A 420 -15.45 11.66 -6.42
C GLU A 420 -14.18 10.81 -6.22
N ARG A 421 -14.30 9.54 -5.79
CA ARG A 421 -13.15 8.63 -5.69
C ARG A 421 -12.43 8.45 -7.02
N MET A 422 -13.18 8.33 -8.10
CA MET A 422 -12.62 8.12 -9.43
C MET A 422 -12.02 9.40 -10.04
N VAL A 423 -12.67 10.55 -9.86
CA VAL A 423 -12.32 11.81 -10.55
C VAL A 423 -11.38 12.69 -9.75
N GLU A 424 -11.57 12.81 -8.45
CA GLU A 424 -10.88 13.82 -7.64
C GLU A 424 -9.47 13.38 -7.24
N PHE A 425 -9.32 12.17 -6.69
CA PHE A 425 -8.11 11.77 -5.96
C PHE A 425 -7.59 10.37 -6.32
N SER A 426 -7.99 9.78 -7.45
CA SER A 426 -7.44 8.48 -7.89
C SER A 426 -5.91 8.42 -8.01
N PHE A 427 -5.26 9.58 -8.12
CA PHE A 427 -3.82 9.73 -8.32
C PHE A 427 -3.09 10.31 -7.09
N THR A 428 -3.72 10.39 -5.91
CA THR A 428 -3.02 10.87 -4.70
C THR A 428 -2.21 9.77 -4.01
N GLY A 429 -2.65 8.51 -4.08
CA GLY A 429 -1.94 7.38 -3.50
C GLY A 429 -2.09 6.10 -4.31
N MET A 430 -1.29 5.09 -3.97
CA MET A 430 -1.28 3.81 -4.70
C MET A 430 -2.61 3.06 -4.59
N GLY A 431 -3.17 2.65 -5.74
CA GLY A 431 -4.23 1.64 -5.82
C GLY A 431 -5.64 2.09 -5.43
N LEU A 432 -5.86 3.38 -5.14
CA LEU A 432 -7.16 3.90 -4.67
C LEU A 432 -8.32 3.52 -5.59
N GLY A 433 -8.18 3.74 -6.89
CA GLY A 433 -9.20 3.36 -7.87
C GLY A 433 -9.42 1.84 -7.97
N PHE A 434 -8.37 1.04 -7.76
CA PHE A 434 -8.51 -0.41 -7.72
C PHE A 434 -9.31 -0.87 -6.50
N PHE A 435 -9.00 -0.34 -5.31
CA PHE A 435 -9.72 -0.70 -4.09
C PHE A 435 -11.20 -0.30 -4.16
N GLU A 436 -11.51 0.86 -4.74
CA GLU A 436 -12.88 1.30 -4.98
C GLU A 436 -13.60 0.34 -5.94
N MET A 437 -13.03 0.08 -7.12
CA MET A 437 -13.63 -0.81 -8.12
C MET A 437 -13.77 -2.24 -7.60
N ARG A 438 -12.81 -2.72 -6.81
CA ARG A 438 -12.84 -4.03 -6.15
C ARG A 438 -14.01 -4.14 -5.18
N LYS A 439 -14.11 -3.20 -4.23
CA LYS A 439 -15.16 -3.15 -3.22
C LYS A 439 -16.56 -3.06 -3.83
N GLU A 440 -16.74 -2.35 -4.95
CA GLU A 440 -18.04 -2.19 -5.61
C GLU A 440 -18.36 -3.28 -6.66
N ASN A 441 -17.54 -4.34 -6.76
CA ASN A 441 -17.69 -5.39 -7.78
C ASN A 441 -17.68 -4.85 -9.22
N LEU A 442 -16.90 -3.80 -9.47
CA LEU A 442 -16.82 -3.13 -10.76
C LEU A 442 -15.59 -3.52 -11.58
N LEU A 443 -14.59 -4.21 -11.03
CA LEU A 443 -13.45 -4.70 -11.81
C LEU A 443 -13.90 -5.64 -12.94
N GLN A 444 -13.31 -5.55 -14.14
CA GLN A 444 -13.63 -6.43 -15.27
C GLN A 444 -13.50 -7.92 -14.90
N ALA A 445 -14.35 -8.76 -15.49
CA ALA A 445 -14.34 -10.19 -15.26
C ALA A 445 -12.96 -10.81 -15.53
N GLY A 446 -12.51 -11.67 -14.62
CA GLY A 446 -11.18 -12.29 -14.62
C GLY A 446 -10.07 -11.44 -14.00
N THR A 447 -10.31 -10.18 -13.64
CA THR A 447 -9.31 -9.39 -12.87
C THR A 447 -9.15 -9.99 -11.47
N LEU A 448 -7.93 -10.34 -11.07
CA LEU A 448 -7.66 -10.80 -9.70
C LEU A 448 -8.04 -9.75 -8.66
N LEU A 449 -8.58 -10.19 -7.52
CA LEU A 449 -9.01 -9.32 -6.42
C LEU A 449 -7.90 -9.12 -5.39
N HIS A 450 -6.85 -9.94 -5.43
CA HIS A 450 -5.64 -9.83 -4.63
C HIS A 450 -4.53 -10.66 -5.28
N PHE A 451 -3.27 -10.27 -5.06
CA PHE A 451 -2.14 -11.04 -5.56
C PHE A 451 -1.89 -12.26 -4.66
N PRO A 452 -1.43 -13.39 -5.25
CA PRO A 452 -0.85 -14.47 -4.45
C PRO A 452 0.46 -13.98 -3.80
N VAL A 453 0.92 -14.69 -2.77
CA VAL A 453 2.30 -14.52 -2.28
C VAL A 453 3.28 -14.63 -3.47
N PRO A 454 4.27 -13.72 -3.61
CA PRO A 454 5.15 -13.72 -4.77
C PRO A 454 5.83 -15.07 -4.98
N GLY A 455 5.86 -15.57 -6.21
CA GLY A 455 6.45 -16.88 -6.52
C GLY A 455 7.90 -17.02 -6.08
N THR A 456 8.67 -15.93 -6.10
CA THR A 456 10.05 -15.91 -5.58
C THR A 456 10.10 -16.11 -4.06
N ALA A 457 9.16 -15.54 -3.31
CA ALA A 457 9.06 -15.77 -1.87
C ALA A 457 8.61 -17.22 -1.58
N LEU A 458 7.66 -17.74 -2.35
CA LEU A 458 7.23 -19.16 -2.28
C LEU A 458 8.30 -20.16 -2.73
N ALA A 459 9.33 -19.75 -3.45
CA ALA A 459 10.46 -20.61 -3.75
C ALA A 459 11.47 -20.68 -2.60
N SER A 460 11.50 -19.65 -1.74
CA SER A 460 12.42 -19.54 -0.60
C SER A 460 11.95 -20.33 0.63
N ILE A 461 10.64 -20.43 0.83
CA ILE A 461 10.02 -21.38 1.77
C ILE A 461 9.43 -22.49 0.89
N PRO A 462 9.74 -23.80 1.04
CA PRO A 462 9.43 -24.85 0.07
C PRO A 462 7.91 -25.12 -0.11
N ALA A 463 7.18 -24.14 -0.64
CA ALA A 463 5.75 -24.08 -0.78
C ALA A 463 5.38 -24.10 -2.27
N PRO A 464 4.26 -24.71 -2.65
CA PRO A 464 3.84 -24.73 -4.04
C PRO A 464 3.49 -23.31 -4.52
N THR A 465 3.90 -22.99 -5.76
CA THR A 465 3.43 -21.77 -6.43
C THR A 465 1.94 -21.87 -6.73
N TYR A 466 1.20 -20.77 -6.52
CA TYR A 466 -0.22 -20.64 -6.84
C TYR A 466 -0.52 -19.25 -7.43
N THR A 467 -1.71 -19.08 -7.98
CA THR A 467 -2.12 -17.82 -8.62
C THR A 467 -3.64 -17.63 -8.64
N PHE A 468 -4.07 -16.44 -9.07
CA PHE A 468 -5.45 -16.01 -9.21
C PHE A 468 -5.66 -15.22 -10.50
N GLY A 469 -6.93 -15.02 -10.89
CA GLY A 469 -7.32 -14.26 -12.07
C GLY A 469 -7.64 -15.13 -13.27
N GLY A 470 -8.21 -14.54 -14.32
CA GLY A 470 -8.83 -15.26 -15.42
C GLY A 470 -9.94 -16.17 -14.92
N THR A 471 -9.60 -17.43 -14.65
CA THR A 471 -10.49 -18.43 -14.05
C THR A 471 -9.86 -19.20 -12.90
N ASP A 472 -8.64 -18.84 -12.47
CA ASP A 472 -7.92 -19.46 -11.37
C ASP A 472 -8.33 -18.84 -10.03
N GLY A 473 -8.70 -19.69 -9.06
CA GLY A 473 -9.28 -19.31 -7.77
C GLY A 473 -10.80 -19.43 -7.71
N VAL A 474 -11.41 -18.83 -6.69
CA VAL A 474 -12.85 -18.79 -6.48
C VAL A 474 -13.46 -17.52 -7.09
N ALA A 475 -14.44 -17.70 -7.98
CA ALA A 475 -15.16 -16.61 -8.64
C ALA A 475 -15.84 -15.69 -7.61
N GLY A 476 -15.56 -14.39 -7.69
CA GLY A 476 -16.10 -13.36 -6.78
C GLY A 476 -15.35 -13.20 -5.45
N GLU A 477 -14.38 -14.06 -5.15
CA GLU A 477 -13.54 -13.97 -3.94
C GLU A 477 -12.06 -13.74 -4.28
N ASP A 478 -11.53 -14.49 -5.26
CA ASP A 478 -10.13 -14.41 -5.71
C ASP A 478 -9.98 -13.64 -7.02
N TYR A 479 -10.99 -13.69 -7.88
CA TYR A 479 -11.07 -12.92 -9.13
C TYR A 479 -12.49 -12.39 -9.36
N SER A 480 -12.60 -11.25 -10.06
CA SER A 480 -13.88 -10.65 -10.40
C SER A 480 -14.66 -11.56 -11.34
N ASN A 481 -15.91 -11.83 -11.02
CA ASN A 481 -16.85 -12.62 -11.83
C ASN A 481 -17.92 -11.77 -12.51
N GLY A 482 -17.72 -10.45 -12.54
CA GLY A 482 -18.60 -9.47 -13.16
C GLY A 482 -17.79 -8.24 -13.53
N GLY A 483 -18.35 -7.05 -13.31
CA GLY A 483 -17.65 -5.79 -13.52
C GLY A 483 -18.56 -4.72 -14.07
N TRP A 484 -17.98 -3.57 -14.39
CA TRP A 484 -18.68 -2.51 -15.12
C TRP A 484 -19.02 -2.89 -16.58
N ARG A 485 -18.48 -4.03 -17.06
CA ARG A 485 -18.66 -4.60 -18.40
C ARG A 485 -18.62 -6.12 -18.40
#